data_AF-A0A7V3XD23-F1
#
_entry.id   AF-A0A7V3XD23-F1
#
_cell.length_a   1.000
_cell.length_b   1.000
_cell.length_c   1.000
_cell.angle_alpha   90.00
_cell.angle_beta   90.00
_cell.angle_gamma   90.00
#
_symmetry.space_group_name_H-M   'P 1'
#
loop_
_entity.id
_entity.type
_entity.pdbx_description
1 polymer ?
#
loop_
_entity_poly.entity_id
_entity_poly.type
_entity_poly.pdbx_seq_one_letter_code
_entity_poly.pdbx_strand_id
1 'polypeptide(L)'
;MRRTLDLVRDLKLVKELSLSEDKASEVLNRLRKVREIQNNYTQRRQNTIAQLEKLVRSPNPELSELKAKLRELKEIETNYLTEKELTKKEIYELLSPQQRAQYILFQQKFQNELRRVISDIKKNNQAVNPPEGGTTIQRPREGTILQNRRR
;
A
#
# COMPACT_ATOMS: atom_id res chain seq x y z
N MET A 1 -5.47 8.52 -7.97
CA MET A 1 -4.89 8.94 -6.67
C MET A 1 -3.36 8.85 -6.60
N ARG A 2 -2.71 7.72 -6.91
CA ARG A 2 -1.24 7.57 -6.75
C ARG A 2 -0.42 8.60 -7.56
N ARG A 3 -0.76 8.81 -8.84
CA ARG A 3 -0.10 9.81 -9.72
C ARG A 3 -0.17 11.25 -9.19
N THR A 4 -1.30 11.64 -8.60
CA THR A 4 -1.48 12.99 -8.05
C THR A 4 -0.60 13.21 -6.82
N LEU A 5 -0.54 12.21 -5.93
CA LEU A 5 0.32 12.25 -4.73
C LEU A 5 1.81 12.31 -5.11
N ASP A 6 2.19 11.55 -6.14
CA ASP A 6 3.53 11.53 -6.71
C ASP A 6 3.95 12.91 -7.24
N LEU A 7 3.08 13.60 -7.97
CA LEU A 7 3.32 14.95 -8.48
C LEU A 7 3.45 15.97 -7.34
N VAL A 8 2.55 15.92 -6.35
CA VAL A 8 2.61 16.81 -5.18
C VAL A 8 3.91 16.61 -4.40
N ARG A 9 4.33 15.36 -4.21
CA ARG A 9 5.60 15.02 -3.56
C ARG A 9 6.78 15.61 -4.32
N ASP A 10 6.82 15.39 -5.63
CA ASP A 10 7.92 15.81 -6.49
C ASP A 10 8.04 17.35 -6.50
N LEU A 11 6.92 18.07 -6.60
CA LEU A 11 6.89 19.53 -6.50
C LEU A 11 7.34 20.05 -5.13
N LYS A 12 6.86 19.45 -4.04
CA LYS A 12 7.29 19.83 -2.68
C LYS A 12 8.79 19.57 -2.49
N LEU A 13 9.30 18.46 -3.02
CA LEU A 13 10.70 18.09 -2.88
C LEU A 13 11.63 19.07 -3.61
N VAL A 14 11.33 19.43 -4.86
CA VAL A 14 12.15 20.39 -5.62
C VAL A 14 12.25 21.72 -4.88
N LYS A 15 11.15 22.18 -4.29
CA LYS A 15 11.12 23.39 -3.47
C LYS A 15 11.96 23.25 -2.21
N GLU A 16 11.78 22.16 -1.45
CA GLU A 16 12.52 21.90 -0.20
C GLU A 16 14.04 21.86 -0.41
N LEU A 17 14.46 21.23 -1.50
CA LEU A 17 15.88 21.06 -1.84
C LEU A 17 16.49 22.25 -2.59
N SER A 18 15.67 23.24 -2.96
CA SER A 18 16.07 24.42 -3.75
C SER A 18 16.91 24.02 -4.97
N LEU A 19 16.44 23.02 -5.73
CA LEU A 19 17.14 22.51 -6.91
C LEU A 19 17.02 23.50 -8.07
N SER A 20 18.10 23.69 -8.83
CA SER A 20 18.02 24.31 -10.16
C SER A 20 17.19 23.45 -11.12
N GLU A 21 16.71 24.04 -12.21
CA GLU A 21 15.85 23.33 -13.17
C GLU A 21 16.53 22.06 -13.74
N ASP A 22 17.78 22.17 -14.17
CA ASP A 22 18.56 21.05 -14.71
C ASP A 22 18.70 19.92 -13.67
N LYS A 23 19.08 20.29 -12.44
CA LYS A 23 19.29 19.35 -11.35
C LYS A 23 17.98 18.73 -10.87
N ALA A 24 16.90 19.50 -10.88
CA ALA A 24 15.55 19.03 -10.58
C ALA A 24 15.12 17.97 -11.59
N SER A 25 15.34 18.21 -12.88
CA SER A 25 15.03 17.24 -13.94
C SER A 25 15.73 15.90 -13.72
N GLU A 26 17.04 15.91 -13.46
CA GLU A 26 17.81 14.70 -13.20
C GLU A 26 17.32 13.93 -11.96
N VAL A 27 17.15 14.63 -10.83
CA VAL A 27 16.68 14.04 -9.57
C VAL A 27 15.27 13.46 -9.75
N LEU A 28 14.36 14.18 -10.40
CA LEU A 28 13.00 13.72 -10.65
C LEU A 28 12.96 12.49 -11.56
N ASN A 29 13.83 12.43 -12.57
CA ASN A 29 13.94 11.25 -13.44
C ASN A 29 14.41 10.01 -12.66
N ARG A 30 15.39 10.15 -11.76
CA ARG A 30 15.81 9.04 -10.89
C ARG A 30 14.72 8.64 -9.90
N LEU A 31 13.95 9.58 -9.37
CA LEU A 31 12.79 9.30 -8.51
C LEU A 31 11.66 8.58 -9.26
N ARG A 32 11.45 8.87 -10.54
CA ARG A 32 10.54 8.10 -11.42
C ARG A 32 11.03 6.67 -11.56
N LYS A 33 12.32 6.46 -11.86
CA LYS A 33 12.93 5.12 -11.93
C LYS A 33 12.74 4.31 -10.65
N VAL A 34 12.93 4.91 -9.46
CA VAL A 34 12.64 4.23 -8.17
C VAL A 34 11.17 3.77 -8.08
N ARG A 35 10.22 4.59 -8.53
CA ARG A 35 8.80 4.24 -8.54
C ARG A 35 8.49 3.13 -9.54
N GLU A 36 9.09 3.16 -10.72
CA GLU A 36 8.96 2.09 -11.72
C GLU A 36 9.49 0.76 -11.19
N ILE A 37 10.70 0.75 -10.60
CA ILE A 37 11.28 -0.41 -9.91
C ILE A 37 10.30 -0.96 -8.87
N GLN A 38 9.71 -0.08 -8.03
CA GLN A 38 8.74 -0.49 -7.02
C GLN A 38 7.45 -1.06 -7.61
N ASN A 39 6.93 -0.45 -8.68
CA ASN A 39 5.72 -0.91 -9.35
C ASN A 39 5.94 -2.27 -10.02
N ASN A 40 7.05 -2.44 -10.74
CA ASN A 40 7.45 -3.68 -11.39
C ASN A 40 7.63 -4.79 -10.35
N TYR A 41 8.33 -4.52 -9.25
CA TYR A 41 8.45 -5.45 -8.12
C TYR A 41 7.08 -5.87 -7.57
N THR A 42 6.21 -4.90 -7.30
CA THR A 42 4.88 -5.17 -6.73
C THR A 42 4.05 -6.05 -7.65
N GLN A 43 4.01 -5.73 -8.94
CA GLN A 43 3.27 -6.50 -9.95
C GLN A 43 3.82 -7.92 -10.10
N ARG A 44 5.14 -8.06 -10.29
CA ARG A 44 5.77 -9.37 -10.43
C ARG A 44 5.56 -10.23 -9.19
N ARG A 45 5.81 -9.68 -8.00
CA ARG A 45 5.58 -10.37 -6.72
C ARG A 45 4.13 -10.81 -6.56
N GLN A 46 3.16 -9.95 -6.87
CA GLN A 46 1.73 -10.31 -6.80
C GLN A 46 1.39 -11.46 -7.74
N ASN A 47 1.87 -11.41 -8.98
CA ASN A 47 1.65 -12.46 -9.97
C ASN A 47 2.28 -13.80 -9.55
N THR A 48 3.53 -13.78 -9.08
CA THR A 48 4.23 -14.99 -8.62
C THR A 48 3.56 -15.59 -7.38
N ILE A 49 3.08 -14.76 -6.44
CA ILE A 49 2.32 -15.22 -5.26
C ILE A 49 0.99 -15.84 -5.69
N ALA A 50 0.24 -15.20 -6.59
CA ALA A 50 -1.02 -15.76 -7.08
C ALA A 50 -0.83 -17.12 -7.79
N GLN A 51 0.31 -17.30 -8.48
CA GLN A 51 0.69 -18.60 -9.06
C GLN A 51 1.05 -19.63 -8.00
N LEU A 52 1.83 -19.25 -6.97
CA LEU A 52 2.15 -20.11 -5.83
C LEU A 52 0.89 -20.57 -5.09
N GLU A 53 -0.07 -19.66 -4.85
CA GLU A 53 -1.35 -19.99 -4.22
C GLU A 53 -2.13 -21.04 -5.02
N LYS A 54 -2.12 -20.94 -6.35
CA LYS A 54 -2.76 -21.95 -7.22
C LYS A 54 -2.05 -23.30 -7.15
N LEU A 55 -0.71 -23.31 -7.18
CA LEU A 55 0.08 -24.53 -7.11
C LEU A 55 -0.15 -25.25 -5.77
N VAL A 56 -0.08 -24.54 -4.65
CA VAL A 56 -0.25 -25.12 -3.31
C VAL A 56 -1.67 -25.67 -3.07
N ARG A 57 -2.68 -25.09 -3.73
CA ARG A 57 -4.08 -25.57 -3.65
C ARG A 57 -4.39 -26.72 -4.61
N SER A 58 -3.48 -27.09 -5.50
CA SER A 58 -3.66 -28.24 -6.39
C SER A 58 -3.67 -29.54 -5.58
N PRO A 59 -4.55 -30.51 -5.91
CA PRO A 59 -4.60 -31.80 -5.21
C PRO A 59 -3.29 -32.61 -5.29
N ASN A 60 -2.49 -32.39 -6.34
CA ASN A 60 -1.15 -32.96 -6.50
C ASN A 60 -0.20 -31.86 -7.00
N PRO A 61 0.42 -31.06 -6.11
CA PRO A 61 1.31 -30.00 -6.52
C PRO A 61 2.63 -30.56 -7.07
N GLU A 62 3.07 -30.08 -8.23
CA GLU A 62 4.37 -30.46 -8.77
C GLU A 62 5.50 -29.78 -7.99
N LEU A 63 6.32 -30.57 -7.29
CA LEU A 63 7.36 -30.06 -6.39
C LEU A 63 8.45 -29.25 -7.12
N SER A 64 8.76 -29.61 -8.36
CA SER A 64 9.68 -28.89 -9.26
C SER A 64 9.18 -27.46 -9.53
N GLU A 65 7.91 -27.31 -9.87
CA GLU A 65 7.26 -26.02 -10.16
C GLU A 65 7.19 -25.14 -8.90
N LEU A 66 6.83 -25.72 -7.76
CA LEU A 66 6.85 -25.02 -6.47
C LEU A 66 8.25 -24.48 -6.15
N LYS A 67 9.29 -25.31 -6.28
CA LYS A 67 10.69 -24.88 -6.08
C LYS A 67 11.09 -23.77 -7.05
N ALA A 68 10.69 -23.87 -8.32
CA ALA A 68 10.97 -22.86 -9.32
C ALA A 68 10.32 -21.52 -8.97
N LYS A 69 9.06 -21.52 -8.54
CA LYS A 69 8.33 -20.30 -8.16
C LYS A 69 8.86 -19.66 -6.87
N LEU A 70 9.27 -20.46 -5.90
CA LEU A 70 9.94 -19.96 -4.69
C LEU A 70 11.29 -19.30 -5.00
N ARG A 71 12.08 -19.89 -5.90
CA ARG A 71 13.32 -19.29 -6.39
C ARG A 71 13.06 -17.98 -7.13
N GLU A 72 12.08 -17.96 -8.04
CA GLU A 72 11.67 -16.75 -8.76
C GLU A 72 11.29 -15.62 -7.80
N LEU A 73 10.53 -15.93 -6.75
CA LEU A 73 10.14 -14.94 -5.74
C LEU A 73 11.35 -14.33 -5.02
N LYS A 74 12.33 -15.16 -4.66
CA LYS A 74 13.59 -14.73 -4.03
C LYS A 74 14.43 -13.86 -4.96
N GLU A 75 14.50 -14.21 -6.24
CA GLU A 75 15.20 -13.43 -7.27
C GLU A 75 14.53 -12.07 -7.48
N ILE A 76 13.20 -12.02 -7.56
CA ILE A 76 12.43 -10.77 -7.67
C ILE A 76 12.74 -9.84 -6.49
N GLU A 77 12.80 -10.38 -5.26
CA GLU A 77 13.12 -9.60 -4.07
C GLU A 77 14.57 -9.08 -4.07
N THR A 78 15.53 -9.96 -4.37
CA THR A 78 16.96 -9.59 -4.43
C THR A 78 17.21 -8.51 -5.46
N ASN A 79 16.64 -8.67 -6.66
CA ASN A 79 16.81 -7.71 -7.76
C ASN A 79 16.17 -6.36 -7.40
N TYR A 80 14.96 -6.37 -6.84
CA TYR A 80 14.30 -5.15 -6.39
C TYR A 80 15.13 -4.38 -5.35
N LEU A 81 15.66 -5.06 -4.33
CA LEU A 81 16.48 -4.41 -3.30
C LEU A 81 17.74 -3.81 -3.91
N THR A 82 18.41 -4.54 -4.79
CA THR A 82 19.64 -4.12 -5.46
C THR A 82 19.41 -2.89 -6.35
N GLU A 83 18.45 -2.96 -7.28
CA GLU A 83 18.15 -1.87 -8.21
C GLU A 83 17.67 -0.62 -7.49
N LYS A 84 16.85 -0.79 -6.45
CA LYS A 84 16.36 0.32 -5.63
C LYS A 84 17.50 1.01 -4.89
N GLU A 85 18.43 0.25 -4.32
CA GLU A 85 19.55 0.82 -3.58
C GLU A 85 20.55 1.51 -4.52
N LEU A 86 20.84 0.91 -5.67
CA LEU A 86 21.66 1.54 -6.70
C LEU A 86 21.05 2.89 -7.15
N THR A 87 19.77 2.90 -7.48
CA THR A 87 19.10 4.13 -7.95
C THR A 87 19.01 5.19 -6.84
N LYS A 88 18.90 4.80 -5.57
CA LYS A 88 18.97 5.74 -4.44
C LYS A 88 20.35 6.36 -4.30
N LYS A 89 21.42 5.59 -4.49
CA LYS A 89 22.79 6.11 -4.48
C LYS A 89 22.99 7.12 -5.61
N GLU A 90 22.49 6.83 -6.81
CA GLU A 90 22.49 7.78 -7.95
C GLU A 90 21.81 9.10 -7.55
N ILE A 91 20.68 9.08 -6.84
CA ILE A 91 20.04 10.31 -6.35
C ILE A 91 20.94 11.05 -5.36
N TYR A 92 21.58 10.34 -4.42
CA TYR A 92 22.45 10.98 -3.42
C TYR A 92 23.66 11.62 -4.07
N GLU A 93 24.28 10.98 -5.05
CA GLU A 93 25.42 11.52 -5.79
C GLU A 93 25.09 12.86 -6.44
N LEU A 94 23.86 13.06 -6.90
CA LEU A 94 23.40 14.35 -7.43
C LEU A 94 23.28 15.42 -6.35
N LEU A 95 22.96 15.07 -5.11
CA LEU A 95 22.66 16.02 -4.03
C LEU A 95 23.92 16.41 -3.24
N SER A 96 24.01 17.70 -2.84
CA SER A 96 25.01 18.14 -1.87
C SER A 96 24.74 17.51 -0.48
N PRO A 97 25.71 17.47 0.44
CA PRO A 97 25.48 16.93 1.79
C PRO A 97 24.27 17.56 2.52
N GLN A 98 24.11 18.88 2.39
CA GLN A 98 22.95 19.59 2.96
C GLN A 98 21.63 19.15 2.30
N GLN A 99 21.61 19.06 0.97
CA GLN A 99 20.43 18.59 0.22
C GLN A 99 20.09 17.13 0.54
N ARG A 100 21.10 16.27 0.78
CA ARG A 100 20.88 14.87 1.21
C ARG A 100 20.20 14.83 2.58
N ALA A 101 20.65 15.63 3.53
CA ALA A 101 20.04 15.71 4.85
C ALA A 101 18.57 16.20 4.75
N GLN A 102 18.33 17.27 3.99
CA GLN A 102 16.98 17.76 3.72
C GLN A 102 16.10 16.70 3.05
N TYR A 103 16.64 15.96 2.07
CA TYR A 103 15.92 14.89 1.40
C TYR A 103 15.49 13.80 2.37
N ILE A 104 16.37 13.36 3.26
CA ILE A 104 16.05 12.34 4.29
C ILE A 104 14.93 12.84 5.20
N LEU A 105 15.05 14.07 5.71
CA LEU A 105 14.05 14.68 6.58
C LEU A 105 12.71 14.85 5.85
N PHE A 106 12.74 15.27 4.59
CA PHE A 106 11.56 15.40 3.75
C PHE A 106 10.85 14.06 3.57
N GLN A 107 11.58 12.98 3.25
CA GLN A 107 10.99 11.66 3.07
C GLN A 107 10.28 11.18 4.33
N GLN A 108 10.89 11.39 5.51
CA GLN A 108 10.29 11.02 6.77
C GLN A 108 9.02 11.85 7.08
N LYS A 109 9.09 13.17 6.91
CA LYS A 109 7.94 14.07 7.15
C LYS A 109 6.78 13.76 6.20
N PHE A 110 7.08 13.63 4.90
CA PHE A 110 6.07 13.38 3.87
C PHE A 110 5.38 12.02 4.05
N GLN A 111 6.13 10.97 4.42
CA GLN A 111 5.53 9.66 4.71
C GLN A 111 4.58 9.72 5.90
N ASN A 112 4.93 10.46 6.95
CA ASN A 112 4.07 10.64 8.12
C ASN A 112 2.82 11.45 7.78
N GLU A 113 2.95 12.52 6.99
CA GLU A 113 1.82 13.31 6.47
C GLU A 113 0.88 12.41 5.65
N LEU A 114 1.42 11.63 4.72
CA LEU A 114 0.64 10.76 3.85
C LEU A 114 -0.11 9.67 4.64
N ARG A 115 0.53 9.05 5.64
CA ARG A 115 -0.12 8.07 6.51
C ARG A 115 -1.30 8.67 7.27
N ARG A 116 -1.17 9.91 7.77
CA ARG A 116 -2.25 10.63 8.45
C ARG A 116 -3.42 10.88 7.50
N VAL A 117 -3.15 11.46 6.33
CA VAL A 117 -4.18 11.73 5.30
C VAL A 117 -4.93 10.45 4.91
N ILE A 118 -4.22 9.35 4.67
CA ILE A 118 -4.85 8.07 4.32
C ILE A 118 -5.68 7.52 5.49
N SER A 119 -5.20 7.65 6.73
CA SER A 119 -5.91 7.23 7.94
C SER A 119 -7.23 7.99 8.11
N ASP A 120 -7.19 9.31 7.92
CA ASP A 120 -8.35 10.19 8.09
C ASP A 120 -9.42 9.92 7.00
N ILE A 121 -8.99 9.71 5.75
CA ILE A 121 -9.90 9.30 4.66
C ILE A 121 -10.57 7.96 4.98
N LYS A 122 -9.83 6.99 5.52
CA LYS A 122 -10.40 5.68 5.90
C LYS A 122 -11.42 5.80 7.03
N LYS A 123 -11.15 6.63 8.04
CA LYS A 123 -12.08 6.87 9.16
C LYS A 123 -13.37 7.55 8.69
N ASN A 124 -13.26 8.56 7.83
CA ASN A 124 -14.43 9.26 7.31
C ASN A 124 -15.27 8.39 6.37
N ASN A 125 -14.66 7.46 5.62
CA ASN A 125 -15.41 6.49 4.82
C ASN A 125 -16.04 5.35 5.63
N GLN A 126 -15.59 5.11 6.87
CA GLN A 126 -16.22 4.15 7.79
C GLN A 126 -17.40 4.74 8.58
N ALA A 127 -17.50 6.06 8.68
CA ALA A 127 -18.55 6.75 9.44
C ALA A 127 -19.93 6.81 8.73
N VAL A 128 -20.12 6.18 7.57
CA VAL A 128 -21.37 6.25 6.77
C VAL A 128 -22.26 5.00 6.91
N ASN A 129 -21.91 4.03 7.76
CA ASN A 129 -22.85 2.97 8.14
C ASN A 129 -23.06 2.97 9.66
N PRO A 130 -24.19 3.50 10.16
CA PRO A 130 -24.60 3.24 11.53
C PRO A 130 -24.97 1.76 11.65
N PRO A 131 -24.50 1.04 12.68
CA PRO A 131 -25.18 -0.15 13.14
C PRO A 131 -26.44 0.28 13.94
N GLU A 132 -27.51 -0.49 13.77
CA GLU A 132 -28.68 -0.59 14.66
C GLU A 132 -29.87 0.38 14.45
N GLY A 133 -31.07 -0.21 14.39
CA GLY A 133 -32.33 0.53 14.42
C GLY A 133 -33.57 -0.14 13.83
N GLY A 134 -33.52 -1.40 13.40
CA GLY A 134 -34.71 -2.16 12.97
C GLY A 134 -35.37 -2.88 14.14
N THR A 135 -36.14 -2.16 14.96
CA THR A 135 -36.98 -2.73 16.01
C THR A 135 -37.92 -3.78 15.40
N THR A 136 -37.71 -5.06 15.73
CA THR A 136 -38.72 -6.10 15.56
C THR A 136 -39.95 -5.73 16.38
N ILE A 137 -40.94 -5.13 15.73
CA ILE A 137 -42.30 -5.07 16.24
C ILE A 137 -42.83 -6.50 16.14
N GLN A 138 -42.72 -7.27 17.22
CA GLN A 138 -43.59 -8.42 17.45
C GLN A 138 -44.43 -8.16 18.70
N ARG A 139 -45.68 -7.75 18.45
CA ARG A 139 -46.80 -8.15 19.29
C ARG A 139 -47.88 -8.70 18.39
N PRO A 140 -48.24 -9.97 18.59
CA PRO A 140 -49.63 -10.35 18.70
C PRO A 140 -49.96 -10.54 20.18
N ARG A 141 -50.99 -9.82 20.65
CA ARG A 141 -51.68 -10.16 21.90
C ARG A 141 -52.52 -11.39 21.62
N GLU A 142 -52.03 -12.57 21.99
CA GLU A 142 -52.91 -13.73 22.14
C GLU A 142 -53.51 -13.71 23.54
N GLY A 143 -54.78 -13.33 23.60
CA GLY A 143 -55.63 -13.66 24.72
C GLY A 143 -56.00 -15.14 24.66
N THR A 144 -55.86 -15.82 25.79
CA THR A 144 -56.87 -16.66 26.45
C THR A 144 -56.16 -17.75 27.25
N ILE A 145 -55.85 -17.44 28.51
CA ILE A 145 -55.71 -18.48 29.55
C ILE A 145 -57.09 -18.63 30.16
N LEU A 146 -57.80 -19.69 29.77
CA LEU A 146 -58.90 -20.27 30.53
C LEU A 146 -58.72 -21.77 30.51
N GLN A 147 -58.30 -22.33 31.64
CA GLN A 147 -59.20 -23.14 32.46
C GLN A 147 -58.47 -23.64 33.70
N ASN A 148 -58.86 -23.07 34.84
CA ASN A 148 -58.72 -23.68 36.15
C ASN A 148 -59.63 -24.90 36.24
N ARG A 149 -59.13 -25.97 36.85
CA ARG A 149 -59.88 -27.15 37.27
C ARG A 149 -60.27 -27.01 38.75
N ARG A 150 -61.44 -27.58 39.11
CA ARG A 150 -62.02 -27.86 40.46
C ARG A 150 -62.88 -26.71 41.01
N ARG A 151 -64.12 -26.90 41.47
CA ARG A 151 -64.91 -28.06 41.91
C ARG A 151 -66.35 -27.95 41.41
#